data_AF-R7ZQK9-F1
#
_entry.id   AF-R7ZQK9-F1
#
_cell.length_a   1.000
_cell.length_b   1.000
_cell.length_c   1.000
_cell.angle_alpha   90.00
_cell.angle_beta   90.00
_cell.angle_gamma   90.00
#
_symmetry.space_group_name_H-M   'P 1'
#
loop_
_entity.id
_entity.type
_entity.pdbx_description
1 polymer ?
#
loop_
_entity_poly.entity_id
_entity_poly.type
_entity_poly.pdbx_seq_one_letter_code
_entity_poly.pdbx_strand_id
1 'polypeptide(L)'
;MTSVTFNNQSANVSQFSVKFEANKSFSFTTEGLTGFPQSGTWALNVNETVIILNGTIELPIETLTSTRFGFKYSYKNHKEGNVDVRFSMDL
;
A
#
# COMPACT_ATOMS: atom_id res chain seq x y z
N MET A 1 -17.21 -6.65 -6.06
CA MET A 1 -17.09 -6.54 -4.59
C MET A 1 -15.62 -6.60 -4.26
N THR A 2 -15.03 -5.51 -3.81
CA THR A 2 -13.63 -5.45 -3.40
C THR A 2 -13.48 -6.21 -2.09
N SER A 3 -12.81 -7.36 -2.12
CA SER A 3 -12.41 -8.10 -0.92
C SER A 3 -11.01 -7.65 -0.54
N VAL A 4 -10.84 -7.18 0.69
CA VAL A 4 -9.52 -6.87 1.24
C VAL A 4 -9.17 -7.94 2.24
N THR A 5 -8.00 -8.56 2.08
CA THR A 5 -7.48 -9.53 3.04
C THR A 5 -6.24 -8.98 3.74
N PHE A 6 -6.25 -8.98 5.07
CA PHE A 6 -5.07 -8.71 5.90
C PHE A 6 -4.68 -9.99 6.62
N ASN A 7 -3.43 -10.46 6.47
CA ASN A 7 -2.97 -11.73 7.09
C ASN A 7 -3.88 -12.94 6.79
N ASN A 8 -4.38 -13.08 5.55
CA ASN A 8 -5.35 -14.11 5.15
C ASN A 8 -6.69 -14.10 5.91
N GLN A 9 -7.00 -13.00 6.60
CA GLN A 9 -8.32 -12.73 7.19
C GLN A 9 -9.03 -11.66 6.39
N SER A 10 -10.34 -11.79 6.20
CA SER A 10 -11.17 -10.75 5.59
C SER A 10 -11.11 -9.50 6.47
N ALA A 11 -10.53 -8.43 5.95
CA ALA A 11 -10.53 -7.13 6.61
C ALA A 11 -11.94 -6.52 6.49
N ASN A 12 -12.39 -5.85 7.55
CA ASN A 12 -13.66 -5.13 7.49
C ASN A 12 -13.50 -3.97 6.49
N VAL A 13 -14.17 -4.09 5.33
CA VAL A 13 -13.96 -3.23 4.16
C VAL A 13 -14.25 -1.75 4.48
N SER A 14 -15.03 -1.46 5.51
CA SER A 14 -15.33 -0.09 5.97
C SER A 14 -14.13 0.65 6.57
N GLN A 15 -13.06 -0.06 6.96
CA GLN A 15 -11.87 0.53 7.59
C GLN A 15 -10.61 0.43 6.73
N PHE A 16 -10.70 -0.23 5.56
CA PHE A 16 -9.58 -0.32 4.64
C PHE A 16 -9.83 0.54 3.40
N SER A 17 -8.95 1.51 3.16
CA SER A 17 -8.98 2.29 1.92
C SER A 17 -7.58 2.59 1.43
N VAL A 18 -7.41 2.59 0.11
CA VAL A 18 -6.18 3.03 -0.55
C VAL A 18 -6.58 3.95 -1.70
N LYS A 19 -6.21 5.23 -1.61
CA LYS A 19 -6.52 6.22 -2.63
C LYS A 19 -5.27 6.97 -3.04
N PHE A 20 -5.01 6.98 -4.34
CA PHE A 20 -4.02 7.84 -5.00
C PHE A 20 -4.75 8.84 -5.89
N GLU A 21 -4.44 10.13 -5.73
CA GLU A 21 -5.08 11.21 -6.49
C GLU A 21 -4.15 11.81 -7.55
N ALA A 22 -4.75 12.34 -8.62
CA ALA A 22 -4.02 12.95 -9.73
C ALA A 22 -3.19 14.18 -9.31
N ASN A 23 -3.61 14.87 -8.25
CA ASN A 23 -2.87 15.99 -7.65
C ASN A 23 -1.64 15.55 -6.83
N LYS A 24 -1.22 14.28 -6.96
CA LYS A 24 -0.09 13.69 -6.23
C LYS A 24 -0.29 13.57 -4.73
N SER A 25 -1.53 13.65 -4.24
CA SER A 25 -1.88 13.31 -2.86
C SER A 25 -2.34 11.85 -2.73
N PHE A 26 -2.13 11.25 -1.56
CA PHE A 26 -2.68 9.95 -1.22
C PHE A 26 -3.38 9.99 0.14
N SER A 27 -4.34 9.09 0.31
CA SER A 27 -5.03 8.86 1.59
C SER A 27 -5.31 7.38 1.73
N PHE A 28 -4.85 6.80 2.83
CA PHE A 28 -5.02 5.41 3.19
C PHE A 28 -5.75 5.30 4.53
N THR A 29 -6.44 4.18 4.69
CA THR A 29 -6.93 3.71 5.98
C THR A 29 -6.46 2.28 6.09
N THR A 30 -5.43 2.03 6.89
CA THR A 30 -4.82 0.71 7.06
C THR A 30 -4.56 0.48 8.55
N GLU A 31 -5.22 -0.50 9.16
CA GLU A 31 -4.99 -0.82 10.56
C GLU A 31 -3.73 -1.69 10.73
N GLY A 32 -3.00 -1.46 11.82
CA GLY A 32 -1.93 -2.36 12.27
C GLY A 32 -0.58 -2.26 11.54
N LEU A 33 -0.39 -1.27 10.65
CA LEU A 33 0.88 -1.08 9.93
C LEU A 33 1.76 -0.03 10.59
N THR A 34 2.69 -0.51 11.41
CA THR A 34 3.66 0.35 12.10
C THR A 34 4.48 1.17 11.11
N GLY A 35 4.51 2.49 11.28
CA GLY A 35 5.31 3.40 10.46
C GLY A 35 4.79 3.64 9.05
N PHE A 36 3.62 3.09 8.69
CA PHE A 36 3.02 3.30 7.39
C PHE A 36 2.19 4.60 7.37
N PRO A 37 2.53 5.58 6.52
CA PRO A 37 1.86 6.86 6.50
C PRO A 37 0.44 6.69 5.97
N GLN A 38 -0.52 7.36 6.60
CA GLN A 38 -1.93 7.29 6.20
C GLN A 38 -2.30 8.39 5.19
N SER A 39 -1.48 9.42 5.01
CA SER A 39 -1.70 10.46 4.00
C SER A 39 -0.40 11.20 3.68
N GLY A 40 -0.42 11.96 2.58
CA GLY A 40 0.70 12.79 2.16
C GLY A 40 0.82 12.88 0.64
N THR A 41 2.05 12.95 0.16
CA THR A 41 2.35 13.02 -1.28
C THR A 41 2.89 11.70 -1.81
N TRP A 42 2.62 11.41 -3.08
CA TRP A 42 3.17 10.26 -3.77
C TRP A 42 3.81 10.65 -5.10
N ALA A 43 4.84 9.89 -5.48
CA ALA A 43 5.48 9.95 -6.78
C ALA A 43 5.75 8.53 -7.31
N LEU A 44 6.07 8.41 -8.59
CA LEU A 44 6.63 7.18 -9.15
C LEU A 44 8.12 7.38 -9.39
N ASN A 45 8.89 6.30 -9.27
CA ASN A 45 10.26 6.30 -9.78
C ASN A 45 10.28 6.38 -11.31
N VAL A 46 11.46 6.62 -11.89
CA VAL A 46 11.65 6.79 -13.34
C VAL A 46 11.15 5.59 -14.17
N ASN A 47 11.24 4.38 -13.61
CA ASN A 47 10.83 3.15 -14.28
C ASN A 47 9.36 2.77 -14.02
N GLU A 48 8.63 3.58 -13.25
CA GLU A 48 7.23 3.34 -12.86
C GLU A 48 7.00 1.98 -12.17
N THR A 49 8.02 1.45 -11.49
CA THR A 49 7.98 0.19 -10.75
C THR A 49 7.85 0.37 -9.23
N VAL A 50 8.03 1.60 -8.73
CA VAL A 50 8.01 1.91 -7.30
C VAL A 50 7.23 3.19 -7.05
N ILE A 51 6.28 3.13 -6.11
CA ILE A 51 5.60 4.31 -5.58
C ILE A 51 6.42 4.84 -4.41
N ILE A 52 6.71 6.14 -4.40
CA ILE A 52 7.47 6.81 -3.35
C ILE A 52 6.52 7.70 -2.56
N LEU A 53 6.26 7.37 -1.30
CA LEU A 53 5.44 8.17 -0.39
C LEU A 53 6.31 9.13 0.40
N ASN A 54 5.88 10.40 0.47
CA ASN A 54 6.54 11.46 1.24
C ASN A 54 8.06 11.57 0.98
N GLY A 55 8.51 11.15 -0.20
CA GLY A 55 9.91 11.16 -0.63
C GLY A 55 10.83 10.10 -0.01
N THR A 56 10.32 9.24 0.87
CA THR A 56 11.18 8.32 1.67
C THR A 56 10.72 6.87 1.70
N ILE A 57 9.42 6.62 1.59
CA ILE A 57 8.88 5.27 1.70
C ILE A 57 8.63 4.70 0.32
N GLU A 58 9.32 3.62 -0.01
CA GLU A 58 9.20 2.93 -1.28
C GLU A 58 8.20 1.78 -1.18
N LEU A 59 7.26 1.75 -2.13
CA LEU A 59 6.31 0.67 -2.33
C LEU A 59 6.52 0.06 -3.71
N PRO A 60 7.27 -1.05 -3.81
CA PRO A 60 7.40 -1.78 -5.06
C PRO A 60 6.04 -2.22 -5.57
N ILE A 61 5.76 -1.95 -6.84
CA ILE A 61 4.55 -2.38 -7.53
C ILE A 61 4.73 -3.85 -7.91
N GLU A 62 3.87 -4.73 -7.41
CA GLU A 62 3.86 -6.16 -7.75
C GLU A 62 2.97 -6.44 -8.97
N THR A 63 1.91 -5.66 -9.16
CA THR A 63 1.00 -5.80 -10.31
C THR A 63 0.33 -4.46 -10.62
N LEU A 64 0.30 -4.06 -11.88
CA LEU A 64 -0.44 -2.88 -12.35
C LEU A 64 -1.07 -3.20 -13.71
N THR A 65 -2.37 -3.48 -13.69
CA THR A 65 -3.19 -3.80 -14.86
C THR A 65 -4.52 -3.06 -14.78
N SER A 66 -5.33 -3.12 -15.85
CA SER A 66 -6.66 -2.52 -15.86
C SER A 66 -7.63 -3.12 -14.83
N THR A 67 -7.38 -4.34 -14.34
CA THR A 67 -8.28 -5.06 -13.43
C THR A 67 -7.67 -5.37 -12.08
N ARG A 68 -6.35 -5.21 -11.93
CA ARG A 68 -5.62 -5.55 -10.71
C ARG A 68 -4.49 -4.59 -10.44
N PHE A 69 -4.45 -4.11 -9.21
CA PHE A 69 -3.36 -3.30 -8.70
C PHE A 69 -2.84 -3.90 -7.39
N GLY A 70 -1.52 -4.03 -7.26
CA GLY A 70 -0.90 -4.52 -6.05
C GLY A 70 0.51 -3.98 -5.83
N PHE A 71 0.85 -3.78 -4.56
CA PHE A 71 2.14 -3.24 -4.11
C PHE A 71 2.54 -3.84 -2.77
N LYS A 72 3.82 -3.75 -2.45
CA LYS A 72 4.42 -4.29 -1.23
C LYS A 72 4.91 -3.17 -0.31
N TYR A 73 4.73 -3.35 0.99
CA TYR A 73 5.36 -2.56 2.04
C TYR A 73 6.19 -3.47 2.95
N SER A 74 7.45 -3.09 3.20
CA SER A 74 8.38 -3.85 4.03
C SER A 74 8.79 -3.03 5.24
N TYR A 75 8.71 -3.60 6.45
CA TYR A 75 9.14 -2.95 7.68
C TYR A 75 9.78 -3.95 8.66
N LYS A 76 10.48 -3.43 9.67
CA LYS A 76 11.06 -4.21 10.76
C LYS A 76 10.07 -4.35 11.90
N ASN A 77 9.86 -5.57 12.39
CA ASN A 77 9.08 -5.79 13.61
C ASN A 77 9.92 -5.52 14.87
N HIS A 78 9.27 -5.58 16.04
CA HIS A 78 9.90 -5.38 17.36
C HIS A 78 11.02 -6.38 17.71
N LYS A 79 11.26 -7.40 16.88
CA LYS A 79 12.34 -8.39 17.02
C LYS A 79 13.37 -8.29 15.89
N GLU A 80 13.43 -7.15 15.18
CA GLU A 80 14.32 -6.92 14.02
C GLU A 80 14.09 -7.85 12.82
N GLY A 81 13.00 -8.62 12.83
CA GLY A 81 12.57 -9.45 11.70
C GLY A 81 11.94 -8.59 10.60
N ASN A 82 12.21 -8.95 9.34
CA ASN A 82 11.54 -8.32 8.20
C ASN A 82 10.10 -8.82 8.10
N VAL A 83 9.17 -7.89 7.94
CA VAL A 83 7.76 -8.17 7.65
C VAL A 83 7.42 -7.53 6.31
N ASP A 84 6.92 -8.36 5.40
CA ASP A 84 6.43 -7.94 4.08
C ASP A 84 4.90 -8.01 4.10
N VAL A 85 4.27 -6.87 3.84
CA VAL A 85 2.82 -6.73 3.68
C VAL A 85 2.52 -6.48 2.21
N ARG A 86 1.61 -7.26 1.65
CA ARG A 86 1.16 -7.12 0.27
C ARG A 86 -0.27 -6.64 0.24
N PHE A 87 -0.51 -5.63 -0.59
CA PHE A 87 -1.84 -5.16 -0.91
C PHE A 87 -2.16 -5.57 -2.33
N SER A 88 -3.34 -6.14 -2.53
CA SER A 88 -3.88 -6.48 -3.85
C SER A 88 -5.32 -6.04 -3.88
N MET A 89 -5.68 -5.31 -4.93
CA MET A 89 -7.04 -4.85 -5.19
C MET A 89 -7.43 -5.32 -6.57
N ASP A 90 -8.53 -6.06 -6.63
CA ASP A 90 -9.16 -6.52 -7.87
C ASP A 90 -10.43 -5.69 -8.10
N LEU A 91 -10.65 -5.28 -9.36
CA LEU A 91 -11.83 -4.55 -9.82
C LEU A 91 -12.96 -5.51 -10.24
#